data_AF-A0A6C0L8W8-F1
#
_entry.id   AF-A0A6C0L8W8-F1
#
_cell.length_a   1.000
_cell.length_b   1.000
_cell.length_c   1.000
_cell.angle_alpha   90.00
_cell.angle_beta   90.00
_cell.angle_gamma   90.00
#
_symmetry.space_group_name_H-M   'P 1'
#
loop_
_entity.id
_entity.type
_entity.pdbx_description
1 polymer ?
#
loop_
_entity_poly.entity_id
_entity_poly.type
_entity_poly.pdbx_seq_one_letter_code
_entity_poly.pdbx_strand_id
1 'polypeptide(L)'
;MNNHKILVFSSSFFIAPFLYLYLFVEQPEFYELLLSVLLLFNFALSVMFWHNPVKRSFVHRIDGFMAKLMVVLTFIYVAFIKEIEYFYKFIFFGVYLLFILMARLSNIFSRKEWRSRKHIFYHFLMHLCGIFGFFIAFI
;
A
#
# COMPACT_ATOMS: atom_id res chain seq x y z
N MET A 1 -23.90 6.46 5.21
CA MET A 1 -23.31 6.18 3.88
C MET A 1 -22.13 5.23 4.03
N ASN A 2 -22.13 4.13 3.29
CA ASN A 2 -21.09 3.09 3.29
C ASN A 2 -19.82 3.53 2.52
N ASN A 3 -19.25 4.68 2.89
CA ASN A 3 -18.10 5.27 2.19
C ASN A 3 -16.86 4.37 2.22
N HIS A 4 -16.76 3.45 3.19
CA HIS A 4 -15.66 2.50 3.30
C HIS A 4 -15.60 1.51 2.12
N LYS A 5 -16.66 1.35 1.31
CA LYS A 5 -16.61 0.53 0.10
C LYS A 5 -15.59 1.03 -0.94
N ILE A 6 -15.29 2.34 -0.95
CA ILE A 6 -14.20 2.87 -1.78
C ILE A 6 -12.84 2.30 -1.37
N LEU A 7 -12.70 1.95 -0.08
CA LEU A 7 -11.46 1.37 0.43
C LEU A 7 -11.32 -0.07 -0.01
N VAL A 8 -12.40 -0.86 0.00
CA VAL A 8 -12.41 -2.18 -0.65
C VAL A 8 -11.95 -2.08 -2.10
N PHE A 9 -12.55 -1.16 -2.86
CA PHE A 9 -12.19 -0.93 -4.26
C PHE A 9 -10.70 -0.57 -4.41
N SER A 10 -10.20 0.42 -3.68
CA SER A 10 -8.79 0.81 -3.74
C SER A 10 -7.82 -0.27 -3.26
N SER A 11 -8.19 -1.06 -2.24
CA SER A 11 -7.40 -2.21 -1.80
C SER A 11 -7.26 -3.23 -2.92
N SER A 12 -8.30 -3.42 -3.74
CA SER A 12 -8.23 -4.33 -4.89
C SER A 12 -7.21 -3.92 -5.94
N PHE A 13 -6.83 -2.65 -6.04
CA PHE A 13 -5.79 -2.22 -6.99
C PHE A 13 -4.39 -2.63 -6.59
N PHE A 14 -4.16 -3.12 -5.36
CA PHE A 14 -2.87 -3.73 -5.02
C PHE A 14 -2.58 -5.00 -5.84
N ILE A 15 -3.59 -5.61 -6.49
CA ILE A 15 -3.36 -6.68 -7.45
C ILE A 15 -2.67 -6.20 -8.74
N ALA A 16 -2.81 -4.91 -9.10
CA ALA A 16 -2.28 -4.39 -10.36
C ALA A 16 -0.75 -4.42 -10.42
N PRO A 17 0.02 -3.93 -9.43
CA PRO A 17 1.47 -4.08 -9.43
C PRO A 17 1.91 -5.55 -9.32
N PHE A 18 1.15 -6.42 -8.64
CA PHE A 18 1.39 -7.86 -8.68
C PHE A 18 1.28 -8.40 -10.12
N LEU A 19 0.17 -8.14 -10.81
CA LEU A 19 -0.01 -8.56 -12.20
C LEU A 19 1.04 -7.97 -13.13
N TYR A 20 1.49 -6.74 -12.87
CA TYR A 20 2.55 -6.12 -13.65
C TYR A 20 3.85 -6.91 -13.59
N LEU A 21 4.30 -7.28 -12.39
CA LEU A 21 5.49 -8.12 -12.20
C LEU A 21 5.36 -9.44 -12.97
N TYR A 22 4.23 -10.15 -12.83
CA TYR A 22 4.07 -11.47 -13.43
C TYR A 22 3.83 -11.48 -14.95
N LEU A 23 3.28 -10.41 -15.52
CA LEU A 23 2.93 -10.36 -16.94
C LEU A 23 3.99 -9.65 -17.79
N PHE A 24 4.80 -8.76 -17.21
CA PHE A 24 5.71 -7.89 -17.96
C PHE A 24 7.17 -7.97 -17.53
N VAL A 25 7.48 -8.56 -16.37
CA VAL A 25 8.87 -8.74 -15.91
C VAL A 25 9.29 -10.19 -16.17
N GLU A 26 10.20 -10.39 -17.13
CA GLU A 26 10.61 -11.72 -17.56
C GLU A 26 11.43 -12.48 -16.50
N GLN A 27 12.28 -11.76 -15.76
CA GLN A 27 13.20 -12.33 -14.77
C GLN A 27 13.17 -11.53 -13.48
N PRO A 28 12.09 -11.65 -12.68
CA PRO A 28 11.96 -10.89 -11.44
C PRO A 28 13.03 -11.31 -10.43
N GLU A 29 13.61 -10.33 -9.74
CA GLU A 29 14.59 -10.57 -8.70
C GLU A 29 13.94 -11.26 -7.48
N PHE A 30 14.74 -11.96 -6.67
CA PHE A 30 14.26 -12.63 -5.47
C PHE A 30 13.46 -11.69 -4.53
N TYR A 31 13.94 -10.46 -4.35
CA TYR A 31 13.27 -9.48 -3.50
C TYR A 31 11.92 -9.02 -4.08
N GLU A 32 11.77 -8.98 -5.40
CA GLU A 32 10.51 -8.61 -6.07
C GLU A 32 9.47 -9.71 -5.90
N LEU A 33 9.90 -10.97 -6.04
CA LEU A 33 9.08 -12.14 -5.75
C LEU A 33 8.62 -12.15 -4.28
N LEU A 34 9.53 -11.86 -3.34
CA LEU A 34 9.17 -11.76 -1.93
C LEU A 34 8.15 -10.62 -1.69
N LEU A 35 8.40 -9.44 -2.24
CA LEU A 35 7.51 -8.29 -2.11
C LEU A 35 6.15 -8.55 -2.77
N SER A 36 6.08 -9.25 -3.90
CA SER A 36 4.82 -9.54 -4.59
C SER A 36 3.94 -10.54 -3.82
N VAL A 37 4.55 -11.54 -3.19
CA VAL A 37 3.84 -12.47 -2.29
C VAL A 37 3.27 -11.72 -1.09
N LEU A 38 4.09 -10.88 -0.44
CA LEU A 38 3.63 -10.09 0.69
C LEU A 38 2.55 -9.05 0.29
N LEU A 39 2.64 -8.51 -0.91
CA LEU A 39 1.62 -7.63 -1.50
C LEU A 39 0.29 -8.36 -1.69
N LEU A 40 0.30 -9.62 -2.13
CA LEU A 40 -0.91 -10.45 -2.25
C LEU A 40 -1.56 -10.70 -0.88
N PHE A 41 -0.76 -10.99 0.15
CA PHE A 41 -1.25 -11.10 1.52
C PHE A 41 -1.85 -9.78 2.02
N ASN A 42 -1.18 -8.66 1.77
CA ASN A 42 -1.66 -7.33 2.14
C ASN A 42 -2.98 -6.99 1.43
N PHE A 43 -3.10 -7.30 0.14
CA PHE A 43 -4.35 -7.19 -0.62
C PHE A 43 -5.50 -7.96 0.04
N ALA A 44 -5.30 -9.25 0.32
CA ALA A 44 -6.33 -10.11 0.90
C ALA A 44 -6.78 -9.62 2.29
N LEU A 45 -5.83 -9.26 3.14
CA LEU A 45 -6.10 -8.72 4.48
C LEU A 45 -6.83 -7.38 4.43
N SER A 46 -6.40 -6.48 3.53
CA SER A 46 -6.99 -5.15 3.39
C SER A 46 -8.42 -5.22 2.87
N VAL A 47 -8.68 -6.07 1.86
CA VAL A 47 -10.05 -6.32 1.36
C VAL A 47 -10.93 -6.93 2.44
N MET A 48 -10.44 -7.95 3.16
CA MET A 48 -11.19 -8.59 4.24
C MET A 48 -11.51 -7.59 5.35
N PHE A 49 -10.55 -6.74 5.73
CA PHE A 49 -10.76 -5.68 6.73
C PHE A 49 -11.82 -4.67 6.27
N TRP A 50 -11.68 -4.13 5.06
CA TRP A 50 -12.56 -3.07 4.59
C TRP A 50 -13.96 -3.56 4.23
N HIS A 51 -14.17 -4.86 4.04
CA HIS A 51 -15.50 -5.44 3.91
C HIS A 51 -16.30 -5.35 5.22
N ASN A 52 -15.65 -5.50 6.37
CA ASN A 52 -16.27 -5.32 7.69
C ASN A 52 -15.34 -4.56 8.66
N PRO A 53 -15.24 -3.22 8.56
CA PRO A 53 -14.18 -2.45 9.21
C PRO A 53 -14.49 -2.18 10.68
N VAL A 54 -14.17 -3.17 11.53
CA VAL A 54 -14.24 -3.09 12.99
C VAL A 54 -12.93 -2.50 13.54
N LYS A 55 -13.02 -1.36 14.23
CA LYS A 55 -11.84 -0.69 14.80
C LYS A 55 -11.13 -1.60 15.81
N ARG A 56 -9.80 -1.71 15.71
CA ARG A 56 -8.93 -2.53 16.58
C ARG A 56 -9.25 -4.04 16.64
N SER A 57 -10.04 -4.57 15.70
CA SER A 57 -10.19 -6.02 15.52
C SER A 57 -8.84 -6.68 15.23
N PHE A 58 -8.78 -8.00 15.39
CA PHE A 58 -7.58 -8.78 15.06
C PHE A 58 -7.13 -8.53 13.61
N VAL A 59 -8.07 -8.62 12.67
CA VAL A 59 -7.85 -8.36 11.24
C VAL A 59 -7.28 -6.96 11.00
N HIS A 60 -7.84 -5.92 11.63
CA HIS A 60 -7.33 -4.55 11.52
C HIS A 60 -5.89 -4.41 12.02
N ARG A 61 -5.54 -5.10 13.13
CA ARG A 61 -4.17 -5.04 13.68
C ARG A 61 -3.18 -5.72 12.75
N ILE A 62 -3.55 -6.87 12.16
CA ILE A 62 -2.70 -7.58 11.21
C ILE A 62 -2.55 -6.80 9.91
N ASP A 63 -3.64 -6.31 9.32
CA ASP A 63 -3.63 -5.45 8.13
C ASP A 63 -2.71 -4.24 8.35
N GLY A 64 -2.88 -3.52 9.46
CA GLY A 64 -2.04 -2.39 9.81
C GLY A 64 -0.57 -2.74 10.12
N PHE A 65 -0.27 -3.98 10.50
CA PHE A 65 1.11 -4.46 10.65
C PHE A 65 1.72 -4.78 9.28
N MET A 66 1.01 -5.54 8.45
CA MET A 66 1.44 -5.92 7.11
C MET A 66 1.68 -4.68 6.23
N ALA A 67 0.78 -3.70 6.27
CA ALA A 67 0.96 -2.46 5.51
C ALA A 67 2.25 -1.71 5.91
N LYS A 68 2.60 -1.68 7.21
CA LYS A 68 3.86 -1.05 7.68
C LYS A 68 5.08 -1.84 7.27
N LEU A 69 5.03 -3.16 7.43
CA LEU A 69 6.11 -4.06 7.03
C LEU A 69 6.41 -3.88 5.54
N MET A 70 5.35 -3.89 4.71
CA MET A 70 5.45 -3.66 3.27
C MET A 70 6.11 -2.33 2.94
N VAL A 71 5.63 -1.23 3.53
CA VAL A 71 6.18 0.11 3.28
C VAL A 71 7.67 0.19 3.64
N VAL A 72 8.08 -0.44 4.75
CA VAL A 72 9.49 -0.46 5.17
C VAL A 72 10.34 -1.31 4.23
N LEU A 73 9.88 -2.52 3.89
CA LEU A 73 10.63 -3.41 3.00
C LEU A 73 10.76 -2.84 1.59
N THR A 74 9.68 -2.28 1.02
CA THR A 74 9.72 -1.62 -0.29
C THR A 74 10.65 -0.41 -0.27
N PHE A 75 10.66 0.39 0.80
CA PHE A 75 11.61 1.48 0.93
C PHE A 75 13.06 1.01 0.94
N ILE A 76 13.37 0.01 1.79
CA ILE A 76 14.73 -0.53 1.87
C ILE A 76 15.16 -1.07 0.51
N TYR A 77 14.27 -1.81 -0.16
CA TYR A 77 14.54 -2.39 -1.46
C TYR A 77 14.85 -1.30 -2.50
N VAL A 78 13.94 -0.34 -2.73
CA VAL A 78 14.13 0.68 -3.78
C VAL A 78 15.27 1.65 -3.47
N ALA A 79 15.45 2.02 -2.19
CA ALA A 79 16.47 3.00 -1.81
C ALA A 79 17.89 2.41 -1.86
N PHE A 80 18.08 1.17 -1.42
CA PHE A 80 19.41 0.62 -1.15
C PHE A 80 19.79 -0.62 -1.96
N ILE A 81 18.81 -1.41 -2.42
CA ILE A 81 19.08 -2.70 -3.08
C ILE A 81 18.87 -2.60 -4.59
N LYS A 82 17.72 -2.06 -5.01
CA LYS A 82 17.34 -2.00 -6.43
C LYS A 82 18.25 -1.03 -7.19
N GLU A 83 18.79 -1.54 -8.29
CA GLU A 83 19.46 -0.76 -9.31
C GLU A 83 18.43 -0.25 -10.32
N ILE A 84 17.93 0.97 -10.10
CA ILE A 84 17.04 1.69 -11.02
C ILE A 84 17.59 3.10 -11.24
N GLU A 85 17.20 3.72 -12.36
CA GLU A 85 17.63 5.08 -12.69
C GLU A 85 17.25 6.09 -11.60
N TYR A 86 18.11 7.09 -11.40
CA TYR A 86 17.92 8.12 -10.36
C TYR A 86 16.59 8.87 -10.48
N PHE A 87 16.07 9.03 -11.70
CA PHE A 87 14.77 9.63 -11.95
C PHE A 87 13.64 8.84 -11.26
N TYR A 88 13.62 7.51 -11.42
CA TYR A 88 12.63 6.66 -10.76
C TYR A 88 12.82 6.63 -9.24
N LYS A 89 14.05 6.64 -8.74
CA LYS A 89 14.32 6.79 -7.29
C LYS A 89 13.75 8.11 -6.76
N PHE A 90 13.95 9.21 -7.47
CA PHE A 90 13.40 10.52 -7.08
C PHE A 90 11.87 10.50 -7.01
N ILE A 91 11.20 9.95 -8.03
CA ILE A 91 9.74 9.79 -8.02
C ILE A 91 9.32 8.91 -6.83
N PHE A 92 10.00 7.79 -6.60
CA PHE A 92 9.70 6.90 -5.48
C PHE A 92 9.76 7.63 -4.13
N PHE A 93 10.81 8.41 -3.87
CA PHE A 93 10.90 9.21 -2.64
C PHE A 93 9.77 10.23 -2.52
N GLY A 94 9.39 10.90 -3.62
CA GLY A 94 8.24 11.81 -3.64
C GLY A 94 6.93 11.10 -3.28
N VAL A 95 6.66 9.95 -3.90
CA VAL A 95 5.49 9.12 -3.62
C VAL A 95 5.51 8.58 -2.19
N TYR A 96 6.67 8.20 -1.68
CA TYR A 96 6.85 7.70 -0.31
C TYR A 96 6.57 8.78 0.74
N LEU A 97 7.05 10.01 0.53
CA LEU A 97 6.74 11.13 1.42
C LEU A 97 5.25 11.46 1.42
N LEU A 98 4.62 11.45 0.23
CA LEU A 98 3.17 11.60 0.10
C LEU A 98 2.43 10.47 0.83
N PHE A 99 2.87 9.22 0.70
CA PHE A 99 2.31 8.08 1.43
C PHE A 99 2.33 8.33 2.94
N ILE A 100 3.48 8.72 3.52
CA ILE A 100 3.60 8.99 4.96
C ILE A 100 2.68 10.13 5.39
N LEU A 101 2.60 11.21 4.59
CA LEU A 101 1.71 12.33 4.86
C LEU A 101 0.24 11.88 4.88
N MET A 102 -0.20 11.12 3.88
CA MET A 102 -1.57 10.61 3.80
C MET A 102 -1.88 9.62 4.92
N ALA A 103 -0.95 8.74 5.26
CA ALA A 103 -1.07 7.82 6.40
C ALA A 103 -1.23 8.57 7.72
N ARG A 104 -0.43 9.63 7.93
CA ARG A 104 -0.51 10.49 9.12
C ARG A 104 -1.87 11.20 9.20
N LEU A 105 -2.33 11.82 8.12
CA LEU A 105 -3.63 12.48 8.06
C LEU A 105 -4.77 11.49 8.30
N SER A 106 -4.74 10.34 7.63
CA SER A 106 -5.69 9.23 7.82
C SER A 106 -5.80 8.83 9.28
N ASN A 107 -4.68 8.62 9.97
CA ASN A 107 -4.65 8.32 11.41
C ASN A 107 -5.18 9.46 12.29
N ILE A 108 -4.88 10.73 11.98
CA ILE A 108 -5.43 11.88 12.72
C ILE A 108 -6.96 11.87 12.63
N PHE A 109 -7.53 11.71 11.44
CA PHE A 109 -8.98 11.72 11.26
C PHE A 109 -9.64 10.46 11.82
N SER A 110 -8.98 9.29 11.80
CA SER A 110 -9.52 8.04 12.37
C SER A 110 -9.57 8.02 13.90
N ARG A 111 -8.68 8.79 14.55
CA ARG A 111 -8.69 9.04 16.00
C ARG A 111 -9.81 9.97 16.40
N LYS A 112 -10.08 11.02 15.62
CA LYS A 112 -11.19 11.95 15.83
C LYS A 112 -12.55 11.28 15.58
N GLU A 113 -12.69 10.64 14.42
CA GLU A 113 -13.94 9.99 14.02
C GLU A 113 -13.65 8.81 13.08
N TRP A 114 -13.92 7.60 13.57
CA TRP A 114 -13.69 6.38 12.82
C TRP A 114 -14.59 6.32 11.57
N ARG A 115 -13.97 6.11 10.39
CA ARG A 115 -14.67 6.07 9.07
C ARG A 115 -15.34 7.39 8.67
N SER A 116 -14.89 8.52 9.20
CA SER A 116 -15.26 9.85 8.67
C SER A 116 -14.86 10.00 7.19
N ARG A 117 -15.53 10.89 6.45
CA ARG A 117 -15.21 11.15 5.03
C ARG A 117 -13.73 11.51 4.82
N LYS A 118 -13.16 12.32 5.71
CA LYS A 118 -11.75 12.72 5.68
C LYS A 118 -10.83 11.52 5.93
N HIS A 119 -11.11 10.69 6.93
CA HIS A 119 -10.36 9.46 7.16
C HIS A 119 -10.34 8.57 5.92
N ILE A 120 -11.52 8.29 5.35
CA ILE A 120 -11.65 7.46 4.15
C ILE A 120 -10.88 8.05 2.97
N PHE A 121 -10.99 9.36 2.74
CA PHE A 121 -10.29 10.03 1.65
C PHE A 121 -8.77 9.92 1.76
N TYR A 122 -8.19 10.24 2.92
CA TYR A 122 -6.74 10.15 3.09
C TYR A 122 -6.24 8.70 3.08
N HIS A 123 -7.05 7.75 3.56
CA HIS A 123 -6.72 6.33 3.45
C HIS A 123 -6.74 5.85 1.99
N PHE A 124 -7.70 6.31 1.18
CA PHE A 124 -7.74 6.04 -0.24
C PHE A 124 -6.50 6.60 -0.97
N LEU A 125 -6.12 7.85 -0.70
CA LEU A 125 -4.90 8.44 -1.26
C LEU A 125 -3.64 7.69 -0.82
N MET A 126 -3.59 7.23 0.43
CA MET A 126 -2.52 6.38 0.93
C MET A 126 -2.42 5.07 0.12
N HIS A 127 -3.54 4.41 -0.21
CA HIS A 127 -3.53 3.24 -1.09
C HIS A 127 -2.96 3.57 -2.47
N LEU A 128 -3.40 4.67 -3.10
CA LEU A 128 -2.88 5.09 -4.41
C LEU A 128 -1.36 5.30 -4.37
N CYS A 129 -0.84 6.00 -3.37
CA CYS A 129 0.61 6.17 -3.22
C CYS A 129 1.32 4.82 -3.06
N GLY A 130 0.75 3.91 -2.26
CA GLY A 130 1.31 2.56 -2.11
C GLY A 130 1.37 1.80 -3.44
N ILE A 131 0.28 1.82 -4.21
CA ILE A 131 0.19 1.17 -5.52
C ILE A 131 1.26 1.72 -6.49
N PHE A 132 1.38 3.05 -6.61
CA PHE A 132 2.43 3.65 -7.44
C PHE A 132 3.84 3.31 -6.95
N GLY A 133 4.06 3.29 -5.62
CA GLY A 133 5.33 2.87 -5.04
C GLY A 133 5.71 1.43 -5.42
N PHE A 134 4.74 0.51 -5.45
CA PHE A 134 4.97 -0.87 -5.90
C PHE A 134 5.25 -0.98 -7.40
N PHE A 135 4.57 -0.19 -8.24
CA PHE A 135 4.92 -0.16 -9.66
C PHE A 135 6.37 0.25 -9.87
N ILE A 136 6.85 1.30 -9.20
CA ILE A 136 8.25 1.72 -9.30
C ILE A 136 9.20 0.65 -8.75
N ALA A 137 8.79 -0.07 -7.69
CA ALA A 137 9.61 -1.15 -7.14
C ALA A 137 9.73 -2.37 -8.08
N PHE A 138 8.84 -2.52 -9.06
CA PHE A 138 8.86 -3.65 -10.01
C PHE A 138 9.28 -3.25 -11.43
N ILE A 139 9.58 -1.97 -11.67
CA ILE A 139 10.27 -1.48 -12.88
C ILE A 139 11.76 -1.78 -12.74
#